data_AF-H1Q1I8-F1
#
_entry.id   AF-H1Q1I8-F1
#
_cell.length_a   1.000
_cell.length_b   1.000
_cell.length_c   1.000
_cell.angle_alpha   90.00
_cell.angle_beta   90.00
_cell.angle_gamma   90.00
#
_symmetry.space_group_name_H-M   'P 1'
#
loop_
_entity.id
_entity.type
_entity.pdbx_description
1 polymer ?
#
loop_
_entity_poly.entity_id
_entity_poly.type
_entity_poly.pdbx_seq_one_letter_code
_entity_poly.pdbx_strand_id
1 'polypeptide(L)'
;MKKLLSLIFCIVATLTSHAQAGYDFSATNSNGYTLYYKILDPIRKRVEIVNAPGAMGMWGGYSFNGPFDVPATVENGGITYNVVSIDVFFMLGSAHGGITELTLHEGLEKIGYTTFWQAPLGNSELVIPSTVTSMGGSFAQPYWKASSVTVRMLNPIPTQDGGPGLNVDLHGYTYAKNLKIIVPTDVTHAYCNNVTQSPGAGWPWSYYANFYREEVKFGPTGYISYYLGTENFLIPAGCTAYIITGVTPSGSITTPDQAIVKAFTAGKIIPKQTGFILQGTPNSTVIYQANVTGTEEDVTGNLLIGTATEQEFNASGYKYYIFSNNGDEGLGFYKQGTRNGASIKLKPHRAGLRLPVAIAPAKGFVVDFEAARRESETTGIRNGRPTTGPRQDVIYDLQGRRVTNPGRGIYIVNGKKVVKW
;
A
#
# COMPACT_ATOMS: atom_id res chain seq x y z
N MET A 1 48.07 -52.95 18.91
CA MET A 1 47.46 -51.87 19.72
C MET A 1 47.81 -50.46 19.22
N LYS A 2 49.10 -50.10 18.99
CA LYS A 2 49.47 -48.74 18.51
C LYS A 2 48.83 -48.31 17.17
N LYS A 3 48.70 -49.23 16.19
CA LYS A 3 48.05 -48.93 14.89
C LYS A 3 46.53 -48.76 14.98
N LEU A 4 45.87 -49.48 15.89
CA LEU A 4 44.42 -49.36 16.13
C LEU A 4 44.10 -48.05 16.87
N LEU A 5 44.94 -47.65 17.83
CA LEU A 5 44.82 -46.37 18.51
C LEU A 5 44.99 -45.18 17.55
N SER A 6 45.94 -45.28 16.60
CA SER A 6 46.15 -44.25 15.57
C SER A 6 44.97 -44.13 14.60
N LEU A 7 44.32 -45.24 14.24
CA LEU A 7 43.14 -45.25 13.37
C LEU A 7 41.92 -44.65 14.09
N ILE A 8 41.72 -44.99 15.36
CA ILE A 8 40.66 -44.40 16.19
C ILE A 8 40.92 -42.89 16.39
N PHE A 9 42.18 -42.48 16.60
CA PHE A 9 42.52 -41.07 16.74
C PHE A 9 42.32 -40.28 15.43
N CYS A 10 42.62 -40.87 14.26
CA CYS A 10 42.32 -40.27 12.96
C CYS A 10 40.81 -40.16 12.69
N ILE A 11 40.02 -41.19 13.05
CA ILE A 11 38.56 -41.18 12.89
C ILE A 11 37.92 -40.14 13.84
N VAL A 12 38.38 -40.07 15.09
CA VAL A 12 37.94 -39.05 16.04
C VAL A 12 38.38 -37.66 15.59
N ALA A 13 39.60 -37.47 15.05
CA ALA A 13 40.04 -36.19 14.51
C ALA A 13 39.23 -35.72 13.29
N THR A 14 38.82 -36.63 12.41
CA THR A 14 37.91 -36.31 11.29
C THR A 14 36.46 -36.06 11.76
N LEU A 15 36.01 -36.72 12.82
CA LEU A 15 34.68 -36.48 13.40
C LEU A 15 34.64 -35.17 14.21
N THR A 16 35.72 -34.81 14.89
CA THR A 16 35.83 -33.53 15.61
C THR A 16 36.08 -32.34 14.70
N SER A 17 36.68 -32.53 13.51
CA SER A 17 36.81 -31.45 12.51
C SER A 17 35.47 -31.06 11.88
N HIS A 18 34.52 -32.01 11.76
CA HIS A 18 33.16 -31.70 11.31
C HIS A 18 32.27 -31.13 12.42
N ALA A 19 32.56 -31.40 13.69
CA ALA A 19 31.79 -30.90 14.83
C ALA A 19 32.00 -29.41 15.16
N GLN A 20 32.77 -28.67 14.33
CA GLN A 20 33.23 -27.31 14.64
C GLN A 20 32.91 -26.25 13.57
N ALA A 21 32.31 -26.64 12.43
CA ALA A 21 31.91 -25.70 11.39
C ALA A 21 30.47 -25.20 11.65
N GLY A 22 30.25 -23.88 11.63
CA GLY A 22 28.92 -23.28 11.77
C GLY A 22 27.98 -23.50 10.58
N TYR A 23 28.36 -24.33 9.60
CA TYR A 23 27.71 -24.57 8.32
C TYR A 23 27.91 -26.04 7.88
N ASP A 24 27.07 -26.53 6.97
CA ASP A 24 27.12 -27.89 6.42
C ASP A 24 27.71 -27.95 5.01
N PHE A 25 27.47 -26.94 4.17
CA PHE A 25 28.04 -26.82 2.82
C PHE A 25 28.14 -25.37 2.37
N SER A 26 28.80 -25.12 1.24
CA SER A 26 28.86 -23.81 0.60
C SER A 26 28.53 -23.90 -0.89
N ALA A 27 28.04 -22.81 -1.45
CA ALA A 27 27.76 -22.68 -2.88
C ALA A 27 27.95 -21.23 -3.33
N THR A 28 28.29 -21.05 -4.60
CA THR A 28 28.42 -19.73 -5.21
C THR A 28 27.08 -19.27 -5.76
N ASN A 29 26.62 -18.08 -5.37
CA ASN A 29 25.38 -17.51 -5.87
C ASN A 29 25.54 -16.91 -7.29
N SER A 30 24.44 -16.42 -7.88
CA SER A 30 24.40 -15.80 -9.20
C SER A 30 25.30 -14.56 -9.36
N ASN A 31 25.64 -13.89 -8.25
CA ASN A 31 26.55 -12.74 -8.23
C ASN A 31 28.03 -13.14 -8.04
N GLY A 32 28.35 -14.43 -7.97
CA GLY A 32 29.72 -14.91 -7.80
C GLY A 32 30.20 -14.96 -6.34
N TYR A 33 29.31 -14.76 -5.36
CA TYR A 33 29.66 -14.85 -3.95
C TYR A 33 29.50 -16.26 -3.41
N THR A 34 30.53 -16.77 -2.74
CA THR A 34 30.42 -18.02 -1.98
C THR A 34 29.68 -17.77 -0.69
N LEU A 35 28.53 -18.43 -0.54
CA LEU A 35 27.68 -18.42 0.64
C LEU A 35 27.80 -19.75 1.36
N TYR A 36 27.64 -19.72 2.68
CA TYR A 36 27.72 -20.88 3.55
C TYR A 36 26.32 -21.18 4.11
N TYR A 37 25.96 -22.45 4.12
CA TYR A 37 24.60 -22.90 4.41
C TYR A 37 24.59 -23.93 5.52
N LYS A 38 23.60 -23.81 6.41
CA LYS A 38 23.27 -24.82 7.40
C LYS A 38 21.92 -25.44 7.07
N ILE A 39 21.85 -26.77 7.05
CA ILE A 39 20.62 -27.54 6.88
C ILE A 39 19.81 -27.43 8.17
N LEU A 40 18.66 -26.76 8.08
CA LEU A 40 17.71 -26.66 9.18
C LEU A 40 16.81 -27.88 9.25
N ASP A 41 16.39 -28.39 8.09
CA ASP A 41 15.51 -29.54 7.97
C ASP A 41 15.83 -30.31 6.67
N PRO A 42 16.48 -31.48 6.77
CA PRO A 42 16.82 -32.27 5.58
C PRO A 42 15.60 -32.88 4.89
N ILE A 43 14.49 -33.11 5.63
CA ILE A 43 13.28 -33.73 5.10
C ILE A 43 12.47 -32.70 4.29
N ARG A 44 12.29 -31.50 4.87
CA ARG A 44 11.63 -30.37 4.20
C ARG A 44 12.56 -29.60 3.25
N LYS A 45 13.83 -30.02 3.17
CA LYS A 45 14.87 -29.44 2.33
C LYS A 45 15.03 -27.94 2.60
N ARG A 46 15.23 -27.56 3.86
CA ARG A 46 15.33 -26.15 4.30
C ARG A 46 16.74 -25.83 4.77
N VAL A 47 17.25 -24.68 4.35
CA VAL A 47 18.58 -24.18 4.76
C VAL A 47 18.54 -22.73 5.22
N GLU A 48 19.50 -22.38 6.07
CA GLU A 48 19.83 -21.02 6.50
C GLU A 48 21.19 -20.61 5.92
N ILE A 49 21.29 -19.40 5.39
CA ILE A 49 22.60 -18.80 5.10
C ILE A 49 23.20 -18.35 6.42
N VAL A 50 24.40 -18.83 6.71
CA VAL A 50 25.14 -18.60 7.94
C VAL A 50 26.49 -17.92 7.66
N ASN A 51 27.14 -17.45 8.71
CA ASN A 51 28.45 -16.81 8.60
C ASN A 51 29.50 -17.74 7.96
N ALA A 52 30.42 -17.14 7.20
CA ALA A 52 31.56 -17.84 6.65
C ALA A 52 32.47 -18.42 7.77
N PRO A 53 33.16 -19.54 7.54
CA PRO A 53 34.13 -20.08 8.49
C PRO A 53 35.18 -19.05 8.89
N GLY A 54 35.48 -18.98 10.18
CA GLY A 54 36.47 -18.02 10.71
C GLY A 54 35.93 -16.59 10.88
N ALA A 55 34.68 -16.32 10.49
CA ALA A 55 34.01 -15.06 10.80
C ALA A 55 33.76 -14.95 12.31
N MET A 56 34.54 -14.14 13.01
CA MET A 56 34.35 -13.85 14.43
C MET A 56 33.84 -12.42 14.62
N GLY A 57 32.58 -12.29 15.04
CA GLY A 57 31.95 -11.01 15.32
C GLY A 57 31.70 -10.13 14.09
N MET A 58 31.32 -8.88 14.33
CA MET A 58 30.86 -7.92 13.30
C MET A 58 31.93 -7.54 12.25
N TRP A 59 33.20 -7.89 12.50
CA TRP A 59 34.34 -7.58 11.64
C TRP A 59 34.80 -8.76 10.78
N GLY A 60 34.19 -9.94 10.94
CA GLY A 60 34.48 -11.14 10.14
C GLY A 60 33.39 -11.51 9.14
N GLY A 61 32.37 -10.66 8.99
CA GLY A 61 31.19 -10.92 8.17
C GLY A 61 31.43 -10.95 6.66
N TYR A 62 30.35 -11.14 5.89
CA TYR A 62 30.41 -11.03 4.43
C TYR A 62 30.67 -9.58 4.01
N SER A 63 31.57 -9.40 3.03
CA SER A 63 31.84 -8.12 2.38
C SER A 63 31.74 -8.30 0.87
N PHE A 64 30.69 -7.72 0.30
CA PHE A 64 30.32 -7.86 -1.10
C PHE A 64 30.35 -6.50 -1.79
N ASN A 65 30.69 -6.48 -3.08
CA ASN A 65 30.73 -5.27 -3.90
C ASN A 65 29.85 -5.46 -5.13
N GLY A 66 28.69 -4.80 -5.14
CA GLY A 66 27.71 -4.92 -6.22
C GLY A 66 26.36 -5.47 -5.73
N PRO A 67 25.51 -5.99 -6.63
CA PRO A 67 24.22 -6.54 -6.24
C PRO A 67 24.39 -7.81 -5.41
N PHE A 68 23.48 -8.03 -4.47
CA PHE A 68 23.38 -9.25 -3.68
C PHE A 68 21.94 -9.76 -3.70
N ASP A 69 21.75 -10.87 -4.40
CA ASP A 69 20.51 -11.63 -4.42
C ASP A 69 20.59 -12.75 -3.38
N VAL A 70 19.67 -12.73 -2.41
CA VAL A 70 19.48 -13.87 -1.50
C VAL A 70 18.80 -14.98 -2.30
N PRO A 71 19.52 -16.08 -2.61
CA PRO A 71 18.99 -17.08 -3.53
C PRO A 71 17.79 -17.80 -2.93
N ALA A 72 16.75 -18.05 -3.72
CA ALA A 72 15.57 -18.79 -3.25
C ALA A 72 15.85 -20.28 -2.98
N THR A 73 16.78 -20.85 -3.74
CA THR A 73 17.19 -22.25 -3.61
C THR A 73 18.69 -22.41 -3.81
N VAL A 74 19.23 -23.51 -3.32
CA VAL A 74 20.64 -23.89 -3.50
C VAL A 74 20.75 -25.41 -3.66
N GLU A 75 21.68 -25.87 -4.49
CA GLU A 75 21.96 -27.29 -4.67
C GLU A 75 23.12 -27.75 -3.77
N ASN A 76 22.98 -28.93 -3.16
CA ASN A 76 24.09 -29.64 -2.53
C ASN A 76 23.94 -31.14 -2.80
N GLY A 77 24.92 -31.74 -3.49
CA GLY A 77 24.94 -33.18 -3.76
C GLY A 77 23.71 -33.70 -4.51
N GLY A 78 23.19 -32.95 -5.51
CA GLY A 78 22.00 -33.31 -6.26
C GLY A 78 20.66 -33.08 -5.54
N ILE A 79 20.68 -32.51 -4.33
CA ILE A 79 19.47 -32.11 -3.59
C ILE A 79 19.33 -30.59 -3.65
N THR A 80 18.18 -30.12 -4.14
CA THR A 80 17.80 -28.70 -4.07
C THR A 80 17.14 -28.40 -2.74
N TYR A 81 17.70 -27.44 -2.01
CA TYR A 81 17.18 -26.91 -0.76
C TYR A 81 16.54 -25.54 -0.98
N ASN A 82 15.46 -25.24 -0.26
CA ASN A 82 14.87 -23.93 -0.14
C ASN A 82 15.65 -23.12 0.91
N VAL A 83 16.11 -21.93 0.53
CA VAL A 83 16.70 -20.99 1.46
C VAL A 83 15.54 -20.29 2.18
N VAL A 84 15.44 -20.49 3.48
CA VAL A 84 14.31 -19.96 4.27
C VAL A 84 14.77 -18.94 5.31
N SER A 85 16.07 -18.82 5.53
CA SER A 85 16.62 -17.89 6.48
C SER A 85 18.00 -17.40 6.06
N ILE A 86 18.31 -16.17 6.45
CA ILE A 86 19.65 -15.60 6.42
C ILE A 86 19.94 -15.05 7.82
N ASP A 87 20.99 -15.55 8.45
CA ASP A 87 21.42 -15.12 9.79
C ASP A 87 22.95 -14.99 9.79
N VAL A 88 23.41 -13.83 9.31
CA VAL A 88 24.81 -13.55 9.02
C VAL A 88 25.19 -12.20 9.59
N PHE A 89 26.47 -11.86 9.58
CA PHE A 89 26.92 -10.48 9.71
C PHE A 89 27.40 -10.02 8.34
N PHE A 90 26.90 -8.88 7.86
CA PHE A 90 27.55 -8.12 6.79
C PHE A 90 28.56 -7.14 7.41
N MET A 91 29.75 -7.00 6.82
CA MET A 91 30.79 -6.09 7.35
C MET A 91 30.31 -4.63 7.34
N LEU A 92 30.68 -3.90 8.39
CA LEU A 92 30.24 -2.53 8.68
C LEU A 92 30.99 -1.49 7.84
N GLY A 93 30.35 -0.39 7.44
CA GLY A 93 31.04 0.87 7.14
C GLY A 93 31.53 1.08 5.70
N SER A 94 31.88 2.34 5.37
CA SER A 94 32.21 2.80 4.01
C SER A 94 33.55 2.30 3.44
N ALA A 95 34.42 1.75 4.29
CA ALA A 95 35.68 1.12 3.88
C ALA A 95 35.52 -0.35 3.45
N HIS A 96 34.31 -0.90 3.61
CA HIS A 96 33.96 -2.28 3.28
C HIS A 96 33.02 -2.30 2.07
N GLY A 97 32.88 -3.48 1.45
CA GLY A 97 32.13 -3.59 0.20
C GLY A 97 30.69 -3.06 0.33
N GLY A 98 30.12 -2.57 -0.78
CA GLY A 98 28.77 -2.04 -0.80
C GLY A 98 27.80 -2.89 -1.59
N ILE A 99 26.68 -3.27 -0.97
CA ILE A 99 25.54 -3.89 -1.66
C ILE A 99 24.83 -2.78 -2.44
N THR A 100 24.95 -2.79 -3.77
CA THR A 100 24.28 -1.79 -4.62
C THR A 100 22.79 -2.04 -4.73
N GLU A 101 22.38 -3.29 -4.64
CA GLU A 101 21.00 -3.74 -4.68
C GLU A 101 20.88 -5.03 -3.88
N LEU A 102 20.05 -5.01 -2.83
CA LEU A 102 19.65 -6.18 -2.06
C LEU A 102 18.32 -6.69 -2.60
N THR A 103 18.28 -7.96 -2.99
CA THR A 103 17.06 -8.65 -3.40
C THR A 103 16.75 -9.80 -2.45
N LEU A 104 15.49 -9.88 -2.03
CA LEU A 104 14.96 -10.91 -1.15
C LEU A 104 13.82 -11.63 -1.88
N HIS A 105 13.73 -12.96 -1.72
CA HIS A 105 12.76 -13.77 -2.44
C HIS A 105 11.55 -14.16 -1.58
N GLU A 106 10.40 -14.38 -2.21
CA GLU A 106 9.27 -15.07 -1.55
C GLU A 106 9.66 -16.50 -1.17
N GLY A 107 9.26 -16.93 0.03
CA GLY A 107 9.72 -18.15 0.67
C GLY A 107 10.81 -17.91 1.74
N LEU A 108 11.40 -16.72 1.80
CA LEU A 108 12.28 -16.32 2.90
C LEU A 108 11.43 -16.03 4.15
N GLU A 109 11.73 -16.68 5.27
CA GLU A 109 10.93 -16.62 6.50
C GLU A 109 11.59 -15.76 7.59
N LYS A 110 12.93 -15.73 7.64
CA LYS A 110 13.69 -15.04 8.69
C LYS A 110 14.89 -14.27 8.13
N ILE A 111 15.00 -13.01 8.56
CA ILE A 111 16.21 -12.19 8.44
C ILE A 111 16.77 -12.01 9.85
N GLY A 112 17.94 -12.57 10.12
CA GLY A 112 18.54 -12.62 11.44
C GLY A 112 18.80 -11.24 12.03
N TYR A 113 18.76 -11.16 13.37
CA TYR A 113 19.12 -9.97 14.11
C TYR A 113 20.49 -9.44 13.66
N THR A 114 20.60 -8.14 13.42
CA THR A 114 21.83 -7.47 12.96
C THR A 114 22.40 -7.92 11.62
N THR A 115 21.63 -8.67 10.81
CA THR A 115 22.10 -9.13 9.50
C THR A 115 22.69 -8.01 8.67
N PHE A 116 21.91 -6.94 8.48
CA PHE A 116 22.30 -5.76 7.72
C PHE A 116 22.67 -4.59 8.64
N TRP A 117 23.18 -4.86 9.85
CA TRP A 117 23.64 -3.79 10.73
C TRP A 117 24.75 -3.01 10.03
N GLN A 118 24.54 -1.70 9.81
CA GLN A 118 25.57 -0.83 9.22
C GLN A 118 26.07 -1.33 7.86
N ALA A 119 25.25 -2.12 7.15
CA ALA A 119 25.53 -2.53 5.79
C ALA A 119 25.35 -1.33 4.84
N PRO A 120 26.27 -1.08 3.90
CA PRO A 120 26.06 -0.09 2.85
C PRO A 120 25.05 -0.61 1.82
N LEU A 121 23.85 -0.01 1.80
CA LEU A 121 22.73 -0.39 0.94
C LEU A 121 22.46 0.68 -0.12
N GLY A 122 22.47 0.26 -1.38
CA GLY A 122 22.20 1.12 -2.55
C GLY A 122 20.73 1.25 -2.92
N ASN A 123 19.85 0.39 -2.38
CA ASN A 123 18.42 0.38 -2.69
C ASN A 123 17.75 1.74 -2.45
N SER A 124 17.02 2.23 -3.44
CA SER A 124 15.98 3.26 -3.27
C SER A 124 14.64 2.65 -2.87
N GLU A 125 14.38 1.40 -3.25
CA GLU A 125 13.28 0.58 -2.78
C GLU A 125 13.81 -0.79 -2.33
N LEU A 126 13.45 -1.19 -1.12
CA LEU A 126 13.71 -2.52 -0.56
C LEU A 126 12.37 -3.21 -0.34
N VAL A 127 12.17 -4.36 -0.97
CA VAL A 127 10.96 -5.18 -0.81
C VAL A 127 11.22 -6.28 0.20
N ILE A 128 10.42 -6.31 1.27
CA ILE A 128 10.41 -7.37 2.27
C ILE A 128 9.30 -8.37 1.90
N PRO A 129 9.64 -9.64 1.60
CA PRO A 129 8.68 -10.65 1.15
C PRO A 129 7.54 -10.93 2.14
N SER A 130 6.42 -11.42 1.62
CA SER A 130 5.23 -11.71 2.41
C SER A 130 5.43 -12.86 3.39
N THR A 131 6.38 -13.74 3.10
CA THR A 131 6.75 -14.88 3.94
C THR A 131 7.63 -14.53 5.12
N VAL A 132 8.22 -13.32 5.18
CA VAL A 132 9.08 -12.94 6.31
C VAL A 132 8.23 -12.72 7.55
N THR A 133 8.46 -13.54 8.57
CA THR A 133 7.76 -13.48 9.87
C THR A 133 8.67 -13.11 11.04
N SER A 134 9.98 -13.05 10.81
CA SER A 134 11.00 -12.66 11.80
C SER A 134 12.07 -11.76 11.14
N MET A 135 12.23 -10.56 11.68
CA MET A 135 13.23 -9.59 11.20
C MET A 135 13.64 -8.55 12.26
N GLY A 136 13.38 -8.84 13.53
CA GLY A 136 13.62 -7.90 14.62
C GLY A 136 15.08 -7.40 14.64
N GLY A 137 15.28 -6.10 14.41
CA GLY A 137 16.61 -5.46 14.43
C GLY A 137 17.53 -5.88 13.27
N SER A 138 17.02 -6.52 12.22
CA SER A 138 17.85 -7.00 11.11
C SER A 138 18.47 -5.88 10.29
N PHE A 139 17.88 -4.68 10.28
CA PHE A 139 18.32 -3.47 9.57
C PHE A 139 18.64 -2.33 10.54
N ALA A 140 19.39 -2.62 11.61
CA ALA A 140 19.89 -1.60 12.53
C ALA A 140 20.91 -0.67 11.83
N GLN A 141 20.63 0.63 11.73
CA GLN A 141 21.58 1.65 11.23
C GLN A 141 22.27 1.37 9.86
N PRO A 142 21.63 0.81 8.83
CA PRO A 142 22.25 0.62 7.52
C PRO A 142 22.67 1.94 6.89
N TYR A 143 23.77 1.93 6.11
CA TYR A 143 24.22 3.10 5.37
C TYR A 143 23.47 3.20 4.04
N TRP A 144 22.38 3.96 4.03
CA TRP A 144 21.61 4.20 2.81
C TRP A 144 22.31 5.17 1.88
N LYS A 145 22.61 4.72 0.65
CA LYS A 145 23.19 5.60 -0.38
C LYS A 145 22.13 6.44 -1.08
N ALA A 146 20.89 5.96 -1.16
CA ALA A 146 19.79 6.67 -1.78
C ALA A 146 19.36 7.90 -0.98
N SER A 147 18.97 8.96 -1.67
CA SER A 147 18.43 10.20 -1.06
C SER A 147 16.96 10.08 -0.66
N SER A 148 16.27 9.03 -1.11
CA SER A 148 14.92 8.66 -0.70
C SER A 148 14.85 7.14 -0.62
N VAL A 149 14.33 6.61 0.48
CA VAL A 149 14.21 5.17 0.71
C VAL A 149 12.75 4.78 0.88
N THR A 150 12.32 3.77 0.13
CA THR A 150 11.04 3.10 0.33
C THR A 150 11.31 1.69 0.82
N VAL A 151 10.69 1.30 1.93
CA VAL A 151 10.68 -0.09 2.38
C VAL A 151 9.27 -0.62 2.19
N ARG A 152 9.11 -1.61 1.32
CA ARG A 152 7.81 -2.21 1.00
C ARG A 152 7.66 -3.52 1.74
N MET A 153 6.72 -3.58 2.67
CA MET A 153 6.32 -4.81 3.34
C MET A 153 5.25 -5.48 2.51
N LEU A 154 5.42 -6.77 2.19
CA LEU A 154 4.37 -7.56 1.53
C LEU A 154 3.56 -8.40 2.52
N ASN A 155 4.05 -8.59 3.75
CA ASN A 155 3.32 -9.28 4.80
C ASN A 155 2.27 -8.34 5.41
N PRO A 156 0.98 -8.70 5.47
CA PRO A 156 -0.03 -7.89 6.17
C PRO A 156 0.11 -7.94 7.69
N ILE A 157 0.92 -8.86 8.22
CA ILE A 157 1.14 -9.06 9.65
C ILE A 157 2.56 -8.58 9.99
N PRO A 158 2.72 -7.59 10.90
CA PRO A 158 4.03 -7.19 11.37
C PRO A 158 4.73 -8.39 12.06
N THR A 159 6.05 -8.47 11.94
CA THR A 159 6.82 -9.51 12.63
C THR A 159 6.63 -9.41 14.14
N GLN A 160 6.59 -10.57 14.80
CA GLN A 160 6.26 -10.66 16.22
C GLN A 160 7.48 -10.52 17.14
N ASP A 161 8.68 -10.48 16.56
CA ASP A 161 9.98 -10.30 17.22
C ASP A 161 10.47 -8.84 17.20
N GLY A 162 9.58 -7.91 16.83
CA GLY A 162 9.82 -6.47 16.79
C GLY A 162 10.18 -5.93 15.41
N GLY A 163 10.32 -4.61 15.33
CA GLY A 163 10.56 -3.91 14.07
C GLY A 163 11.98 -4.08 13.51
N PRO A 164 12.20 -3.64 12.25
CA PRO A 164 13.44 -3.90 11.51
C PRO A 164 14.65 -3.12 12.03
N GLY A 165 14.48 -2.12 12.88
CA GLY A 165 15.59 -1.28 13.37
C GLY A 165 16.02 -0.18 12.39
N LEU A 166 15.16 0.17 11.42
CA LEU A 166 15.37 1.31 10.54
C LEU A 166 15.58 2.58 11.38
N ASN A 167 16.70 3.25 11.14
CA ASN A 167 17.09 4.46 11.85
C ASN A 167 16.43 5.69 11.21
N VAL A 168 15.59 6.38 11.98
CA VAL A 168 14.81 7.55 11.53
C VAL A 168 15.20 8.85 12.25
N ASP A 169 15.92 8.79 13.37
CA ASP A 169 16.25 9.97 14.20
C ASP A 169 17.73 10.35 14.21
N LEU A 170 18.66 9.39 14.03
CA LEU A 170 20.09 9.70 14.05
C LEU A 170 20.54 10.18 12.66
N HIS A 171 20.54 11.49 12.47
CA HIS A 171 20.94 12.14 11.22
C HIS A 171 22.45 11.93 10.92
N GLY A 172 22.77 11.40 9.74
CA GLY A 172 24.12 10.95 9.34
C GLY A 172 24.15 10.18 8.01
N TYR A 173 25.06 9.22 7.82
CA TYR A 173 25.01 8.32 6.65
C TYR A 173 24.14 7.08 6.88
N THR A 174 23.69 6.85 8.11
CA THR A 174 22.98 5.65 8.56
C THR A 174 21.46 5.80 8.66
N TYR A 175 20.90 6.95 8.27
CA TYR A 175 19.46 7.20 8.30
C TYR A 175 18.82 7.08 6.92
N ALA A 176 17.60 6.56 6.90
CA ALA A 176 16.79 6.50 5.70
C ALA A 176 16.24 7.90 5.40
N LYS A 177 16.85 8.61 4.45
CA LYS A 177 16.36 9.92 3.98
C LYS A 177 14.99 9.76 3.33
N ASN A 178 14.06 10.67 3.64
CA ASN A 178 12.70 10.69 3.08
C ASN A 178 11.98 9.33 3.13
N LEU A 179 12.15 8.60 4.25
CA LEU A 179 11.65 7.24 4.40
C LEU A 179 10.12 7.17 4.16
N LYS A 180 9.71 6.16 3.41
CA LYS A 180 8.33 5.66 3.35
C LYS A 180 8.34 4.17 3.63
N ILE A 181 7.41 3.69 4.45
CA ILE A 181 7.17 2.27 4.64
C ILE A 181 5.83 1.95 3.99
N ILE A 182 5.85 1.25 2.86
CA ILE A 182 4.63 0.86 2.17
C ILE A 182 4.18 -0.49 2.72
N VAL A 183 2.95 -0.55 3.22
CA VAL A 183 2.32 -1.77 3.73
C VAL A 183 1.11 -2.15 2.85
N PRO A 184 0.60 -3.40 2.94
CA PRO A 184 -0.63 -3.78 2.24
C PRO A 184 -1.83 -2.89 2.63
N THR A 185 -2.89 -2.91 1.82
CA THR A 185 -4.10 -2.12 2.09
C THR A 185 -4.77 -2.50 3.41
N ASP A 186 -5.23 -1.52 4.20
CA ASP A 186 -6.00 -1.72 5.43
C ASP A 186 -5.20 -2.43 6.55
N VAL A 187 -3.89 -2.17 6.63
CA VAL A 187 -3.01 -2.82 7.63
C VAL A 187 -2.11 -1.84 8.39
N THR A 188 -2.11 -0.56 8.04
CA THR A 188 -1.35 0.45 8.79
C THR A 188 -1.72 0.42 10.27
N HIS A 189 -3.01 0.21 10.59
CA HIS A 189 -3.48 0.03 11.97
C HIS A 189 -2.77 -1.12 12.71
N ALA A 190 -2.59 -2.28 12.08
CA ALA A 190 -1.96 -3.45 12.71
C ALA A 190 -0.47 -3.18 12.99
N TYR A 191 0.23 -2.56 12.05
CA TYR A 191 1.63 -2.17 12.21
C TYR A 191 1.82 -1.10 13.31
N CYS A 192 0.95 -0.08 13.35
CA CYS A 192 1.02 0.95 14.38
C CYS A 192 0.74 0.44 15.80
N ASN A 193 -0.01 -0.66 15.95
CA ASN A 193 -0.34 -1.24 17.25
C ASN A 193 0.66 -2.30 17.74
N ASN A 194 1.59 -2.73 16.90
CA ASN A 194 2.63 -3.67 17.33
C ASN A 194 3.72 -2.91 18.12
N VAL A 195 3.69 -3.12 19.44
CA VAL A 195 4.59 -2.50 20.42
C VAL A 195 5.75 -3.40 20.82
N THR A 196 5.92 -4.56 20.17
CA THR A 196 7.00 -5.49 20.51
C THR A 196 8.34 -4.90 20.13
N GLN A 197 9.24 -4.78 21.10
CA GLN A 197 10.58 -4.28 20.88
C GLN A 197 11.52 -5.42 20.50
N SER A 198 12.36 -5.20 19.48
CA SER A 198 13.39 -6.15 19.12
C SER A 198 14.57 -6.05 20.10
N PRO A 199 15.31 -7.14 20.37
CA PRO A 199 16.54 -7.07 21.15
C PRO A 199 17.53 -6.06 20.55
N GLY A 200 18.31 -5.35 21.39
CA GLY A 200 19.55 -4.68 20.98
C GLY A 200 19.48 -3.55 19.93
N ALA A 201 18.52 -2.62 20.07
CA ALA A 201 18.35 -1.38 19.27
C ALA A 201 17.30 -1.41 18.13
N GLY A 202 16.47 -2.47 18.04
CA GLY A 202 15.29 -2.44 17.19
C GLY A 202 14.14 -1.65 17.84
N TRP A 203 13.55 -0.71 17.12
CA TRP A 203 12.32 -0.03 17.52
C TRP A 203 11.09 -0.89 17.21
N PRO A 204 10.02 -0.83 18.02
CA PRO A 204 8.76 -1.50 17.70
C PRO A 204 8.15 -0.93 16.41
N TRP A 205 7.27 -1.70 15.76
CA TRP A 205 6.59 -1.23 14.55
C TRP A 205 5.76 0.04 14.79
N SER A 206 5.21 0.21 15.99
CA SER A 206 4.51 1.43 16.40
C SER A 206 5.36 2.71 16.30
N TYR A 207 6.69 2.59 16.39
CA TYR A 207 7.62 3.71 16.27
C TYR A 207 7.57 4.36 14.88
N TYR A 208 7.21 3.59 13.86
CA TYR A 208 7.21 4.05 12.47
C TYR A 208 5.87 4.63 12.01
N ALA A 209 4.95 4.95 12.93
CA ALA A 209 3.57 5.38 12.62
C ALA A 209 3.49 6.49 11.54
N ASN A 210 4.39 7.47 11.57
CA ASN A 210 4.39 8.60 10.64
C ASN A 210 4.93 8.25 9.23
N PHE A 211 5.60 7.11 9.08
CA PHE A 211 6.26 6.67 7.86
C PHE A 211 5.41 5.71 7.03
N TYR A 212 4.39 5.09 7.63
CA TYR A 212 3.52 4.17 6.91
C TYR A 212 2.71 4.84 5.82
N ARG A 213 2.63 4.15 4.70
CA ARG A 213 1.89 4.54 3.52
C ARG A 213 1.23 3.30 2.92
N GLU A 214 0.13 3.53 2.23
CA GLU A 214 -0.52 2.51 1.42
C GLU A 214 -0.73 3.05 0.01
N GLU A 215 -1.05 2.16 -0.92
CA GLU A 215 -1.17 2.48 -2.34
C GLU A 215 -2.53 2.09 -2.89
N VAL A 216 -3.08 2.95 -3.74
CA VAL A 216 -4.26 2.65 -4.55
C VAL A 216 -3.95 2.91 -6.02
N LYS A 217 -4.24 1.91 -6.87
CA LYS A 217 -4.04 2.00 -8.31
C LYS A 217 -5.34 2.36 -9.02
N PHE A 218 -5.30 3.43 -9.81
CA PHE A 218 -6.41 3.86 -10.66
C PHE A 218 -6.36 3.22 -12.04
N GLY A 219 -7.54 2.95 -12.58
CA GLY A 219 -7.71 2.60 -13.98
C GLY A 219 -7.74 3.83 -14.90
N PRO A 220 -8.11 3.63 -16.18
CA PRO A 220 -8.13 4.69 -17.20
C PRO A 220 -9.12 5.82 -16.95
N THR A 221 -10.12 5.61 -16.09
CA THR A 221 -11.09 6.66 -15.73
C THR A 221 -10.56 7.62 -14.68
N GLY A 222 -9.55 7.23 -13.90
CA GLY A 222 -9.14 7.97 -12.71
C GLY A 222 -10.11 7.84 -11.53
N TYR A 223 -11.09 6.93 -11.59
CA TYR A 223 -12.04 6.70 -10.48
C TYR A 223 -12.00 5.27 -9.97
N ILE A 224 -12.25 5.11 -8.67
CA ILE A 224 -12.29 3.81 -8.02
C ILE A 224 -13.24 3.82 -6.82
N SER A 225 -14.05 2.77 -6.65
CA SER A 225 -14.77 2.55 -5.40
C SER A 225 -13.82 1.98 -4.34
N TYR A 226 -13.85 2.51 -3.13
CA TYR A 226 -12.91 2.17 -2.07
C TYR A 226 -13.57 2.02 -0.71
N TYR A 227 -12.95 1.20 0.14
CA TYR A 227 -13.38 0.92 1.50
C TYR A 227 -12.19 0.44 2.33
N LEU A 228 -12.03 1.00 3.54
CA LEU A 228 -11.10 0.51 4.56
C LEU A 228 -11.89 0.12 5.81
N GLY A 229 -11.60 -1.05 6.37
CA GLY A 229 -12.35 -1.63 7.49
C GLY A 229 -11.79 -1.27 8.86
N THR A 230 -10.47 -1.21 9.00
CA THR A 230 -9.81 -1.02 10.30
C THR A 230 -9.33 0.40 10.54
N GLU A 231 -9.15 1.17 9.47
CA GLU A 231 -8.48 2.46 9.48
C GLU A 231 -9.23 3.53 8.67
N ASN A 232 -9.00 4.78 9.04
CA ASN A 232 -9.51 5.93 8.30
C ASN A 232 -8.60 6.26 7.11
N PHE A 233 -9.10 7.09 6.19
CA PHE A 233 -8.40 7.43 4.95
C PHE A 233 -8.14 8.94 4.87
N LEU A 234 -6.87 9.36 4.85
CA LEU A 234 -6.50 10.74 4.57
C LEU A 234 -6.47 10.95 3.05
N ILE A 235 -7.33 11.85 2.55
CA ILE A 235 -7.41 12.11 1.11
C ILE A 235 -6.10 12.74 0.63
N PRO A 236 -5.36 12.08 -0.29
CA PRO A 236 -4.07 12.57 -0.74
C PRO A 236 -4.21 13.79 -1.68
N ALA A 237 -3.14 14.56 -1.82
CA ALA A 237 -3.09 15.69 -2.74
C ALA A 237 -3.42 15.25 -4.18
N GLY A 238 -4.18 16.09 -4.90
CA GLY A 238 -4.64 15.78 -6.26
C GLY A 238 -5.79 14.77 -6.34
N CYS A 239 -6.32 14.31 -5.20
CA CYS A 239 -7.49 13.43 -5.15
C CYS A 239 -8.70 14.11 -4.51
N THR A 240 -9.89 13.60 -4.84
CA THR A 240 -11.16 13.98 -4.25
C THR A 240 -11.94 12.71 -3.93
N ALA A 241 -12.47 12.59 -2.72
CA ALA A 241 -13.37 11.50 -2.34
C ALA A 241 -14.82 11.95 -2.41
N TYR A 242 -15.71 11.00 -2.70
CA TYR A 242 -17.14 11.24 -2.87
C TYR A 242 -17.95 10.18 -2.15
N ILE A 243 -19.01 10.61 -1.48
CA ILE A 243 -20.06 9.74 -0.97
C ILE A 243 -21.37 10.03 -1.70
N ILE A 244 -22.28 9.05 -1.68
CA ILE A 244 -23.61 9.18 -2.27
C ILE A 244 -24.62 9.27 -1.15
N THR A 245 -25.43 10.32 -1.12
CA THR A 245 -26.40 10.58 -0.04
C THR A 245 -27.85 10.48 -0.50
N GLY A 246 -28.08 10.29 -1.79
CA GLY A 246 -29.41 10.13 -2.36
C GLY A 246 -29.40 9.98 -3.87
N VAL A 247 -30.58 9.98 -4.46
CA VAL A 247 -30.81 9.97 -5.91
C VAL A 247 -31.95 10.96 -6.22
N THR A 248 -31.75 11.79 -7.22
CA THR A 248 -32.74 12.70 -7.77
C THR A 248 -33.32 12.06 -9.04
N PRO A 249 -34.62 11.73 -9.07
CA PRO A 249 -35.26 11.24 -10.28
C PRO A 249 -35.21 12.28 -11.40
N SER A 250 -34.95 11.85 -12.63
CA SER A 250 -34.90 12.75 -13.78
C SER A 250 -36.30 13.21 -14.24
N GLY A 251 -37.33 12.46 -13.86
CA GLY A 251 -38.72 12.69 -14.29
C GLY A 251 -38.99 12.36 -15.76
N SER A 252 -38.01 11.82 -16.50
CA SER A 252 -38.13 11.44 -17.91
C SER A 252 -37.51 10.07 -18.19
N ILE A 253 -38.14 9.30 -19.08
CA ILE A 253 -37.69 7.95 -19.46
C ILE A 253 -36.37 7.98 -20.25
N THR A 254 -36.04 9.13 -20.87
CA THR A 254 -34.89 9.28 -21.77
C THR A 254 -33.66 9.92 -21.12
N THR A 255 -33.78 10.39 -19.88
CA THR A 255 -32.67 10.98 -19.13
C THR A 255 -32.40 10.17 -17.87
N PRO A 256 -31.14 9.85 -17.56
CA PRO A 256 -30.85 9.10 -16.36
C PRO A 256 -31.07 9.92 -15.09
N ASP A 257 -31.49 9.21 -14.04
CA ASP A 257 -31.53 9.74 -12.68
C ASP A 257 -30.12 10.21 -12.26
N GLN A 258 -30.05 11.09 -11.27
CA GLN A 258 -28.78 11.68 -10.83
C GLN A 258 -28.49 11.31 -9.38
N ALA A 259 -27.26 10.90 -9.10
CA ALA A 259 -26.81 10.75 -7.72
C ALA A 259 -26.77 12.09 -6.99
N ILE A 260 -27.15 12.13 -5.72
CA ILE A 260 -26.81 13.23 -4.81
C ILE A 260 -25.44 12.90 -4.21
N VAL A 261 -24.45 13.74 -4.50
CA VAL A 261 -23.04 13.48 -4.21
C VAL A 261 -22.53 14.53 -3.22
N LYS A 262 -21.82 14.08 -2.18
CA LYS A 262 -21.04 14.96 -1.30
C LYS A 262 -19.55 14.70 -1.56
N ALA A 263 -18.81 15.77 -1.85
CA ALA A 263 -17.38 15.72 -2.16
C ALA A 263 -16.51 16.17 -0.98
N PHE A 264 -15.35 15.55 -0.85
CA PHE A 264 -14.31 15.84 0.13
C PHE A 264 -12.97 15.97 -0.58
N THR A 265 -12.32 17.13 -0.42
CA THR A 265 -11.06 17.45 -1.08
C THR A 265 -9.84 16.93 -0.28
N ALA A 266 -8.65 17.02 -0.89
CA ALA A 266 -7.39 16.62 -0.25
C ALA A 266 -7.21 17.20 1.16
N GLY A 267 -6.64 16.40 2.06
CA GLY A 267 -6.41 16.75 3.47
C GLY A 267 -7.58 16.44 4.41
N LYS A 268 -8.77 16.11 3.88
CA LYS A 268 -9.88 15.62 4.71
C LYS A 268 -9.70 14.13 5.06
N ILE A 269 -10.28 13.71 6.19
CA ILE A 269 -10.18 12.33 6.68
C ILE A 269 -11.55 11.67 6.56
N ILE A 270 -11.63 10.60 5.78
CA ILE A 270 -12.83 9.76 5.68
C ILE A 270 -12.77 8.71 6.80
N PRO A 271 -13.81 8.60 7.66
CA PRO A 271 -13.86 7.60 8.73
C PRO A 271 -13.66 6.18 8.21
N LYS A 272 -13.09 5.31 9.06
CA LYS A 272 -13.06 3.86 8.81
C LYS A 272 -14.48 3.31 8.61
N GLN A 273 -14.57 2.15 7.96
CA GLN A 273 -15.83 1.48 7.63
C GLN A 273 -16.77 2.31 6.74
N THR A 274 -16.23 3.23 5.96
CA THR A 274 -16.98 4.07 5.04
C THR A 274 -16.70 3.66 3.60
N GLY A 275 -17.75 3.39 2.82
CA GLY A 275 -17.61 3.24 1.37
C GLY A 275 -17.56 4.60 0.69
N PHE A 276 -16.62 4.81 -0.25
CA PHE A 276 -16.53 6.06 -1.01
C PHE A 276 -16.04 5.80 -2.44
N ILE A 277 -16.22 6.77 -3.33
CA ILE A 277 -15.56 6.82 -4.63
C ILE A 277 -14.38 7.78 -4.51
N LEU A 278 -13.19 7.33 -4.91
CA LEU A 278 -12.01 8.17 -4.98
C LEU A 278 -11.74 8.53 -6.44
N GLN A 279 -11.48 9.81 -6.69
CA GLN A 279 -10.96 10.32 -7.95
C GLN A 279 -9.49 10.69 -7.78
N GLY A 280 -8.67 10.34 -8.75
CA GLY A 280 -7.29 10.78 -8.91
C GLY A 280 -6.88 10.79 -10.38
N THR A 281 -5.57 10.91 -10.63
CA THR A 281 -5.03 10.91 -11.99
C THR A 281 -5.25 9.54 -12.66
N PRO A 282 -5.81 9.47 -13.87
CA PRO A 282 -5.96 8.22 -14.62
C PRO A 282 -4.66 7.43 -14.78
N ASN A 283 -4.76 6.10 -14.74
CA ASN A 283 -3.63 5.17 -14.92
C ASN A 283 -2.45 5.42 -13.97
N SER A 284 -2.70 5.96 -12.78
CA SER A 284 -1.67 6.24 -11.78
C SER A 284 -1.81 5.36 -10.54
N THR A 285 -0.72 5.24 -9.79
CA THR A 285 -0.75 4.76 -8.41
C THR A 285 -0.63 5.97 -7.50
N VAL A 286 -1.55 6.09 -6.54
CA VAL A 286 -1.51 7.13 -5.52
C VAL A 286 -1.10 6.51 -4.20
N ILE A 287 -0.12 7.15 -3.56
CA ILE A 287 0.33 6.83 -2.21
C ILE A 287 -0.47 7.69 -1.24
N TYR A 288 -1.07 7.08 -0.22
CA TYR A 288 -1.87 7.76 0.80
C TYR A 288 -1.44 7.37 2.23
N GLN A 289 -1.95 8.12 3.21
CA GLN A 289 -1.85 7.78 4.62
C GLN A 289 -3.21 7.29 5.12
N ALA A 290 -3.17 6.30 5.99
CA ALA A 290 -4.33 5.80 6.71
C ALA A 290 -4.00 5.68 8.21
N ASN A 291 -5.01 5.40 9.02
CA ASN A 291 -4.88 5.30 10.48
C ASN A 291 -4.27 6.59 11.07
N VAL A 292 -4.68 7.75 10.54
CA VAL A 292 -4.19 9.06 10.96
C VAL A 292 -5.03 9.63 12.09
N THR A 293 -4.40 10.43 12.94
CA THR A 293 -5.13 11.25 13.92
C THR A 293 -5.67 12.51 13.27
N GLY A 294 -6.89 12.92 13.61
CA GLY A 294 -7.48 14.19 13.17
C GLY A 294 -8.99 14.17 13.22
N THR A 295 -9.61 15.28 12.81
CA THR A 295 -11.07 15.37 12.70
C THR A 295 -11.53 14.61 11.47
N GLU A 296 -12.26 13.52 11.67
CA GLU A 296 -12.92 12.80 10.59
C GLU A 296 -14.15 13.58 10.09
N GLU A 297 -14.41 13.48 8.80
CA GLU A 297 -15.54 14.15 8.17
C GLU A 297 -16.86 13.46 8.51
N ASP A 298 -17.93 14.26 8.59
CA ASP A 298 -19.28 13.72 8.74
C ASP A 298 -19.75 13.07 7.43
N VAL A 299 -19.91 11.75 7.47
CA VAL A 299 -20.38 10.90 6.37
C VAL A 299 -21.80 10.39 6.60
N THR A 300 -22.56 11.01 7.52
CA THR A 300 -23.96 10.68 7.78
C THR A 300 -24.79 10.72 6.50
N GLY A 301 -25.63 9.70 6.33
CA GLY A 301 -26.48 9.56 5.15
C GLY A 301 -25.81 8.92 3.95
N ASN A 302 -24.54 8.48 4.04
CA ASN A 302 -23.89 7.72 2.98
C ASN A 302 -24.62 6.41 2.67
N LEU A 303 -24.90 6.19 1.39
CA LEU A 303 -25.60 5.02 0.84
C LEU A 303 -24.64 3.98 0.25
N LEU A 304 -23.34 4.29 0.21
CA LEU A 304 -22.31 3.34 -0.16
C LEU A 304 -22.03 2.38 1.00
N ILE A 305 -22.05 1.09 0.69
CA ILE A 305 -21.58 0.02 1.55
C ILE A 305 -20.28 -0.53 0.97
N GLY A 306 -19.42 -1.10 1.80
CA GLY A 306 -18.18 -1.70 1.34
C GLY A 306 -17.72 -2.83 2.23
N THR A 307 -16.62 -3.46 1.82
CA THR A 307 -16.02 -4.58 2.53
C THR A 307 -14.52 -4.59 2.34
N ALA A 308 -13.79 -5.00 3.38
CA ALA A 308 -12.35 -5.23 3.33
C ALA A 308 -12.01 -6.59 2.71
N THR A 309 -12.96 -7.51 2.62
CA THR A 309 -12.77 -8.87 2.07
C THR A 309 -13.72 -9.11 0.90
N GLU A 310 -13.55 -10.19 0.13
CA GLU A 310 -14.54 -10.51 -0.90
C GLU A 310 -15.87 -10.90 -0.23
N GLN A 311 -16.94 -10.18 -0.56
CA GLN A 311 -18.25 -10.41 0.07
C GLN A 311 -19.40 -10.13 -0.89
N GLU A 312 -20.47 -10.93 -0.79
CA GLU A 312 -21.75 -10.67 -1.44
C GLU A 312 -22.76 -10.07 -0.44
N PHE A 313 -23.48 -9.04 -0.88
CA PHE A 313 -24.54 -8.36 -0.13
C PHE A 313 -25.88 -8.57 -0.83
N ASN A 314 -26.90 -9.02 -0.10
CA ASN A 314 -28.19 -9.45 -0.65
C ASN A 314 -29.37 -9.31 0.35
N ALA A 315 -29.35 -8.27 1.19
CA ALA A 315 -30.40 -8.04 2.16
C ALA A 315 -31.75 -7.67 1.50
N SER A 316 -32.84 -8.20 2.05
CA SER A 316 -34.21 -7.89 1.62
C SER A 316 -34.54 -6.41 1.77
N GLY A 317 -35.38 -5.87 0.88
CA GLY A 317 -35.79 -4.47 0.91
C GLY A 317 -34.80 -3.49 0.26
N TYR A 318 -33.72 -4.00 -0.34
CA TYR A 318 -32.71 -3.19 -1.00
C TYR A 318 -32.49 -3.58 -2.47
N LYS A 319 -31.93 -2.62 -3.23
CA LYS A 319 -31.32 -2.82 -4.53
C LYS A 319 -29.85 -2.40 -4.49
N TYR A 320 -29.04 -3.10 -5.27
CA TYR A 320 -27.60 -2.96 -5.26
C TYR A 320 -27.02 -2.60 -6.61
N TYR A 321 -26.01 -1.73 -6.62
CA TYR A 321 -25.38 -1.22 -7.83
C TYR A 321 -23.87 -1.14 -7.67
N ILE A 322 -23.13 -1.55 -8.71
CA ILE A 322 -21.68 -1.42 -8.80
C ILE A 322 -21.32 -0.11 -9.50
N PHE A 323 -20.30 0.56 -9.00
CA PHE A 323 -19.73 1.71 -9.68
C PHE A 323 -18.94 1.25 -10.91
N SER A 324 -19.26 1.78 -12.09
CA SER A 324 -18.65 1.35 -13.35
C SER A 324 -18.69 2.46 -14.39
N ASN A 325 -17.81 2.38 -15.40
CA ASN A 325 -17.88 3.16 -16.63
C ASN A 325 -18.36 2.35 -17.84
N ASN A 326 -18.72 1.09 -17.64
CA ASN A 326 -19.12 0.16 -18.70
C ASN A 326 -20.64 0.15 -18.94
N GLY A 327 -21.39 1.04 -18.30
CA GLY A 327 -22.81 1.18 -18.56
C GLY A 327 -23.07 2.06 -19.79
N ASP A 328 -24.26 1.93 -20.37
CA ASP A 328 -24.68 2.61 -21.60
C ASP A 328 -24.64 4.15 -21.50
N GLU A 329 -24.58 4.68 -20.29
CA GLU A 329 -24.66 6.11 -19.97
C GLU A 329 -23.35 6.66 -19.37
N GLY A 330 -22.25 5.88 -19.43
CA GLY A 330 -20.93 6.29 -18.98
C GLY A 330 -20.64 5.97 -17.51
N LEU A 331 -19.98 6.88 -16.80
CA LEU A 331 -19.56 6.66 -15.40
C LEU A 331 -20.75 6.79 -14.44
N GLY A 332 -21.08 5.71 -13.73
CA GLY A 332 -22.30 5.65 -12.93
C GLY A 332 -22.44 4.39 -12.07
N PHE A 333 -23.65 4.20 -11.53
CA PHE A 333 -24.03 3.03 -10.74
C PHE A 333 -24.96 2.13 -11.54
N TYR A 334 -24.54 0.88 -11.73
CA TYR A 334 -25.22 -0.09 -12.60
C TYR A 334 -25.45 -1.43 -11.89
N LYS A 335 -26.45 -2.19 -12.36
CA LYS A 335 -26.70 -3.55 -11.85
C LYS A 335 -25.54 -4.47 -12.25
N GLN A 336 -25.05 -5.28 -11.32
CA GLN A 336 -23.89 -6.12 -11.57
C GLN A 336 -24.25 -7.41 -12.34
N GLY A 337 -23.99 -7.42 -13.65
CA GLY A 337 -24.20 -8.60 -14.51
C GLY A 337 -25.63 -9.16 -14.38
N THR A 338 -25.75 -10.47 -14.23
CA THR A 338 -27.04 -11.17 -14.13
C THR A 338 -27.75 -11.03 -12.77
N ARG A 339 -27.14 -10.35 -11.78
CA ARG A 339 -27.73 -10.19 -10.44
C ARG A 339 -28.93 -9.24 -10.44
N ASN A 340 -29.09 -8.42 -11.48
CA ASN A 340 -30.24 -7.54 -11.67
C ASN A 340 -30.58 -6.63 -10.47
N GLY A 341 -29.56 -6.27 -9.69
CA GLY A 341 -29.66 -5.45 -8.49
C GLY A 341 -30.26 -6.15 -7.26
N ALA A 342 -30.49 -7.47 -7.30
CA ALA A 342 -30.91 -8.25 -6.13
C ALA A 342 -29.75 -8.47 -5.14
N SER A 343 -28.51 -8.51 -5.65
CA SER A 343 -27.30 -8.57 -4.85
C SER A 343 -26.13 -7.84 -5.53
N ILE A 344 -25.05 -7.65 -4.78
CA ILE A 344 -23.76 -7.21 -5.29
C ILE A 344 -22.63 -8.00 -4.63
N LYS A 345 -21.72 -8.52 -5.46
CA LYS A 345 -20.48 -9.13 -5.01
C LYS A 345 -19.33 -8.14 -5.17
N LEU A 346 -18.76 -7.70 -4.05
CA LEU A 346 -17.65 -6.75 -3.99
C LEU A 346 -16.33 -7.51 -3.79
N LYS A 347 -15.30 -7.07 -4.52
CA LYS A 347 -13.91 -7.49 -4.26
C LYS A 347 -13.39 -6.87 -2.96
N PRO A 348 -12.28 -7.37 -2.38
CA PRO A 348 -11.64 -6.74 -1.23
C PRO A 348 -11.40 -5.24 -1.44
N HIS A 349 -11.63 -4.46 -0.38
CA HIS A 349 -11.46 -2.99 -0.31
C HIS A 349 -12.26 -2.23 -1.37
N ARG A 350 -13.44 -2.73 -1.74
CA ARG A 350 -14.37 -2.08 -2.67
C ARG A 350 -15.67 -1.69 -1.99
N ALA A 351 -16.31 -0.69 -2.58
CA ALA A 351 -17.62 -0.20 -2.21
C ALA A 351 -18.61 -0.36 -3.36
N GLY A 352 -19.89 -0.42 -3.01
CA GLY A 352 -21.03 -0.43 -3.92
C GLY A 352 -22.18 0.33 -3.30
N LEU A 353 -23.18 0.66 -4.11
CA LEU A 353 -24.33 1.40 -3.65
C LEU A 353 -25.46 0.47 -3.20
N ARG A 354 -26.06 0.79 -2.06
CA ARG A 354 -27.26 0.12 -1.55
C ARG A 354 -28.39 1.13 -1.39
N LEU A 355 -29.48 0.94 -2.12
CA LEU A 355 -30.67 1.79 -2.06
C LEU A 355 -31.87 1.01 -1.52
N PRO A 356 -32.67 1.56 -0.58
CA PRO A 356 -33.99 1.03 -0.27
C PRO A 356 -34.83 0.93 -1.55
N VAL A 357 -35.62 -0.14 -1.69
CA VAL A 357 -36.46 -0.37 -2.88
C VAL A 357 -37.37 0.82 -3.21
N ALA A 358 -37.84 1.57 -2.20
CA ALA A 358 -38.71 2.73 -2.36
C ALA A 358 -38.09 3.89 -3.16
N ILE A 359 -36.76 4.00 -3.17
CA ILE A 359 -36.02 5.07 -3.87
C ILE A 359 -35.06 4.52 -4.93
N ALA A 360 -35.08 3.21 -5.16
CA ALA A 360 -34.15 2.55 -6.06
C ALA A 360 -34.61 2.69 -7.52
N PRO A 361 -33.80 3.30 -8.40
CA PRO A 361 -34.15 3.46 -9.79
C PRO A 361 -34.18 2.13 -10.53
N ALA A 362 -35.11 2.01 -11.48
CA ALA A 362 -35.29 0.77 -12.25
C ALA A 362 -34.10 0.46 -13.17
N LYS A 363 -33.45 1.50 -13.70
CA LYS A 363 -32.22 1.43 -14.52
C LYS A 363 -30.99 1.84 -13.70
N GLY A 364 -29.80 1.76 -14.32
CA GLY A 364 -28.62 2.44 -13.79
C GLY A 364 -28.82 3.95 -13.81
N PHE A 365 -27.88 4.67 -13.19
CA PHE A 365 -27.93 6.12 -13.16
C PHE A 365 -26.52 6.71 -13.11
N VAL A 366 -26.39 7.94 -13.59
CA VAL A 366 -25.09 8.60 -13.79
C VAL A 366 -24.73 9.51 -12.62
N VAL A 367 -23.46 9.89 -12.57
CA VAL A 367 -22.92 10.73 -11.49
C VAL A 367 -22.22 11.95 -12.07
N ASP A 368 -22.67 13.15 -11.72
CA ASP A 368 -21.95 14.40 -12.01
C ASP A 368 -20.96 14.73 -10.87
N PHE A 369 -19.75 14.18 -10.97
CA PHE A 369 -18.69 14.44 -10.00
C PHE A 369 -18.11 15.86 -10.08
N GLU A 370 -18.23 16.52 -11.24
CA GLU A 370 -17.66 17.85 -11.46
C GLU A 370 -18.47 18.92 -10.74
N ALA A 371 -19.81 18.84 -10.85
CA ALA A 371 -20.70 19.73 -10.09
C ALA A 371 -20.46 19.63 -8.58
N ALA A 372 -20.41 18.40 -8.05
CA ALA A 372 -20.19 18.15 -6.63
C ALA A 372 -18.83 18.68 -6.13
N ARG A 373 -17.77 18.53 -6.94
CA ARG A 373 -16.44 19.06 -6.59
C ARG A 373 -16.45 20.59 -6.50
N ARG A 374 -17.05 21.26 -7.49
CA ARG A 374 -17.12 22.74 -7.53
C ARG A 374 -17.90 23.30 -6.35
N GLU A 375 -18.99 22.65 -5.95
CA GLU A 375 -19.75 23.04 -4.75
C GLU A 375 -18.89 22.93 -3.49
N SER A 376 -18.13 21.85 -3.33
CA SER A 376 -17.22 21.68 -2.18
C SER A 376 -16.16 22.79 -2.12
N GLU A 377 -15.51 23.10 -3.24
CA GLU A 377 -14.48 24.15 -3.32
C GLU A 377 -15.02 25.55 -2.98
N THR A 378 -16.26 25.86 -3.36
CA THR A 378 -16.87 27.19 -3.10
C THR A 378 -17.32 27.39 -1.65
N THR A 379 -17.52 26.32 -0.88
CA THR A 379 -17.90 26.42 0.55
C THR A 379 -16.76 26.80 1.49
N GLY A 380 -15.51 26.72 1.02
CA GLY A 380 -14.31 27.14 1.79
C GLY A 380 -14.16 28.66 1.97
N ILE A 381 -14.91 29.47 1.21
CA ILE A 381 -14.94 30.93 1.34
C ILE A 381 -16.17 31.34 2.16
N ARG A 382 -16.23 30.95 3.44
CA ARG A 382 -17.20 31.50 4.39
C ARG A 382 -16.50 32.01 5.65
N ASN A 383 -15.61 32.97 5.47
CA ASN A 383 -15.25 33.96 6.49
C ASN A 383 -14.93 35.29 5.79
N GLY A 384 -15.99 35.85 5.22
CA GLY A 384 -16.04 37.20 4.68
C GLY A 384 -17.50 37.60 4.71
N ARG A 385 -17.83 38.56 5.57
CA ARG A 385 -19.13 39.22 5.71
C ARG A 385 -19.83 39.36 4.34
N PRO A 386 -21.12 39.01 4.20
CA PRO A 386 -21.76 39.00 2.89
C PRO A 386 -21.89 40.43 2.36
N THR A 387 -21.10 40.77 1.33
CA THR A 387 -21.53 41.77 0.37
C THR A 387 -22.42 41.03 -0.63
N THR A 388 -23.72 41.29 -0.55
CA THR A 388 -24.69 40.94 -1.58
C THR A 388 -24.28 41.59 -2.89
N GLY A 389 -23.47 40.89 -3.69
CA GLY A 389 -23.28 41.16 -5.11
C GLY A 389 -24.41 40.52 -5.92
N PRO A 390 -24.96 41.18 -6.95
CA PRO A 390 -26.06 40.63 -7.73
C PRO A 390 -25.63 39.32 -8.40
N ARG A 391 -26.53 38.33 -8.40
CA ARG A 391 -26.39 37.09 -9.19
C ARG A 391 -25.89 37.48 -10.58
N GLN A 392 -24.73 36.98 -11.00
CA GLN A 392 -24.29 37.15 -12.38
C GLN A 392 -25.27 36.39 -13.28
N ASP A 393 -25.96 37.16 -14.10
CA ASP A 393 -26.91 36.66 -15.09
C ASP A 393 -26.21 35.72 -16.08
N VAL A 394 -26.65 34.47 -16.16
CA VAL A 394 -26.15 33.53 -17.17
C VAL A 394 -26.90 33.78 -18.47
N ILE A 395 -26.16 34.08 -19.54
CA ILE A 395 -26.68 34.48 -20.84
C ILE A 395 -26.43 33.35 -21.85
N TYR A 396 -27.47 33.00 -22.61
CA TYR A 396 -27.40 32.03 -23.72
C TYR A 396 -27.85 32.69 -25.03
N ASP A 397 -27.31 32.25 -26.15
CA ASP A 397 -27.87 32.56 -27.47
C ASP A 397 -29.14 31.72 -27.75
N LEU A 398 -29.79 31.98 -28.88
CA LEU A 398 -31.02 31.25 -29.27
C LEU A 398 -30.76 29.78 -29.64
N GLN A 399 -29.49 29.38 -29.77
CA GLN A 399 -29.05 28.01 -30.00
C GLN A 399 -28.67 27.30 -28.69
N GLY A 400 -28.87 27.95 -27.52
CA GLY A 400 -28.62 27.36 -26.21
C GLY A 400 -27.14 27.35 -25.80
N ARG A 401 -26.26 28.05 -26.51
CA ARG A 401 -24.84 28.16 -26.16
C ARG A 401 -24.64 29.32 -25.19
N ARG A 402 -23.82 29.11 -24.16
CA ARG A 402 -23.51 30.15 -23.17
C ARG A 402 -22.62 31.23 -23.79
N VAL A 403 -22.98 32.50 -23.59
CA VAL A 403 -22.29 33.66 -24.15
C VAL A 403 -21.74 34.54 -23.02
N THR A 404 -20.45 34.81 -23.03
CA THR A 404 -19.76 35.63 -22.01
C THR A 404 -19.70 37.11 -22.36
N ASN A 405 -19.67 37.46 -23.64
CA ASN A 405 -19.70 38.84 -24.15
C ASN A 405 -20.78 38.97 -25.25
N PRO A 406 -22.05 39.20 -24.88
CA PRO A 406 -23.12 39.34 -25.86
C PRO A 406 -22.96 40.63 -26.69
N GLY A 407 -22.89 40.49 -28.02
CA GLY A 407 -23.10 41.61 -28.95
C GLY A 407 -24.58 41.99 -29.07
N ARG A 408 -24.92 42.92 -29.98
CA ARG A 408 -26.33 43.29 -30.25
C ARG A 408 -27.13 42.08 -30.73
N GLY A 409 -28.24 41.77 -30.08
CA GLY A 409 -29.05 40.60 -30.42
C GLY A 409 -30.02 40.15 -29.32
N ILE A 410 -30.70 39.03 -29.58
CA ILE A 410 -31.66 38.42 -28.66
C ILE A 410 -30.98 37.27 -27.92
N TYR A 411 -31.08 37.25 -26.59
CA TYR A 411 -30.49 36.25 -25.72
C TYR A 411 -31.50 35.70 -24.73
N ILE A 412 -31.19 34.55 -24.13
CA ILE A 412 -31.91 33.99 -22.98
C ILE A 412 -31.11 34.30 -21.73
N VAL A 413 -31.69 35.09 -20.83
CA VAL A 413 -31.07 35.47 -19.55
C VAL A 413 -31.98 34.99 -18.43
N ASN A 414 -31.48 34.08 -17.58
CA ASN A 414 -32.26 33.44 -16.51
C ASN A 414 -33.61 32.88 -16.98
N GLY A 415 -33.64 32.26 -18.17
CA GLY A 415 -34.84 31.64 -18.75
C GLY A 415 -35.80 32.61 -19.45
N LYS A 416 -35.52 33.92 -19.51
CA LYS A 416 -36.32 34.91 -20.24
C LYS A 416 -35.61 35.42 -21.48
N LYS A 417 -36.34 35.62 -22.57
CA LYS A 417 -35.82 36.27 -23.78
C LYS A 417 -35.61 37.77 -23.49
N VAL A 418 -34.40 38.26 -23.75
CA VAL A 418 -33.99 39.66 -23.54
C VAL A 418 -33.30 40.16 -24.80
N VAL A 419 -33.67 41.36 -25.27
CA VAL A 419 -32.99 42.04 -26.36
C VAL A 419 -31.87 42.90 -25.77
N LYS A 420 -30.63 42.69 -26.22
CA LYS A 420 -29.47 43.51 -25.88
C LYS A 420 -29.18 44.45 -27.06
N TRP A 421 -29.28 45.75 -26.80
CA TRP A 421 -29.08 46.84 -27.76
C TRP A 421 -27.66 47.37 -27.77
#